data_AF-A0AAD9NK65-F1
#
_entry.id   AF-A0AAD9NK65-F1
#
_cell.length_a   1.000
_cell.length_b   1.000
_cell.length_c   1.000
_cell.angle_alpha   90.00
_cell.angle_beta   90.00
_cell.angle_gamma   90.00
#
_symmetry.space_group_name_H-M   'P 1'
#
loop_
_entity.id
_entity.type
_entity.pdbx_description
1 polymer ?
#
loop_
_entity_poly.entity_id
_entity_poly.type
_entity_poly.pdbx_seq_one_letter_code
_entity_poly.pdbx_strand_id
1 'polypeptide(L)'
;VVRGNYGNLLSCLTAQQLKLVVLSNQVLSVNTDDPPAISAMPNEYKDVFSVIGKLKDFTVKIHVNKDVPPVAQSYPRIPVILRKKLEAKLIELERDVIIEDVTDPTPWVSPIVVVPKPKNPDDIHVQQGIR
;
A
#
# COMPACT_ATOMS: atom_id res chain seq x y z
N VAL A 1 42.41 -16.90 3.21
CA VAL A 1 41.87 -15.67 3.85
C VAL A 1 41.83 -15.90 5.35
N VAL A 2 42.71 -15.23 6.09
CA VAL A 2 42.77 -15.35 7.56
C VAL A 2 41.64 -14.51 8.16
N ARG A 3 40.85 -15.08 9.07
CA ARG A 3 39.76 -14.38 9.75
C ARG A 3 40.33 -13.59 10.93
N GLY A 4 40.28 -12.26 10.82
CA GLY A 4 40.61 -11.34 11.91
C GLY A 4 40.00 -9.97 11.61
N ASN A 5 39.54 -9.28 12.65
CA ASN A 5 38.90 -7.96 12.57
C ASN A 5 39.96 -6.85 12.41
N TYR A 6 40.81 -6.99 11.40
CA TYR A 6 41.85 -6.01 11.06
C TYR A 6 41.45 -5.37 9.74
N GLY A 7 41.50 -4.03 9.68
CA GLY A 7 41.23 -3.29 8.45
C GLY A 7 42.13 -3.77 7.31
N ASN A 8 41.63 -3.65 6.08
CA ASN A 8 42.33 -4.12 4.89
C ASN A 8 43.72 -3.46 4.81
N LEU A 9 44.79 -4.27 4.89
CA LEU A 9 46.17 -3.77 4.83
C LEU A 9 46.47 -3.06 3.50
N LEU A 10 45.79 -3.50 2.44
CA LEU A 10 45.89 -2.94 1.10
C LEU A 10 44.51 -2.49 0.65
N SER A 11 44.47 -1.33 -0.02
CA SER A 11 43.26 -0.90 -0.72
C SER A 11 42.93 -1.90 -1.84
N CYS A 12 41.64 -2.00 -2.19
CA CYS A 12 41.17 -2.86 -3.28
C CYS A 12 41.95 -2.60 -4.59
N LEU A 13 42.19 -1.33 -4.90
CA LEU A 13 42.93 -0.89 -6.08
C LEU A 13 44.39 -1.39 -6.07
N THR A 14 45.07 -1.29 -4.93
CA THR A 14 46.46 -1.78 -4.78
C THR A 14 46.52 -3.30 -4.89
N ALA A 15 45.54 -4.02 -4.33
CA ALA A 15 45.46 -5.47 -4.43
C ALA A 15 45.24 -5.95 -5.88
N GLN A 16 44.50 -5.19 -6.71
CA GLN A 16 44.37 -5.45 -8.14
C GLN A 16 45.67 -5.20 -8.90
N GLN A 17 46.36 -4.10 -8.63
CA GLN A 17 47.64 -3.76 -9.29
C GLN A 17 48.73 -4.81 -9.02
N LEU A 18 48.77 -5.32 -7.80
CA LEU A 18 49.68 -6.40 -7.40
C LEU A 18 49.21 -7.79 -7.87
N LYS A 19 48.09 -7.86 -8.61
CA LYS A 19 47.45 -9.10 -9.07
C LYS A 19 47.13 -10.09 -7.94
N LEU A 20 46.95 -9.59 -6.71
CA LEU A 20 46.59 -10.39 -5.54
C LEU A 20 45.10 -10.74 -5.55
N VAL A 21 44.27 -9.89 -6.17
CA VAL A 21 42.84 -10.10 -6.37
C VAL A 21 42.49 -9.79 -7.83
N VAL A 22 41.76 -10.69 -8.47
CA VAL A 22 41.16 -10.47 -9.79
C VAL A 22 39.68 -10.21 -9.59
N LEU A 23 39.24 -8.98 -9.81
CA LEU A 23 37.82 -8.63 -9.83
C LEU A 23 37.29 -8.86 -11.24
N SER A 24 36.56 -9.94 -11.41
CA SER A 24 35.83 -10.25 -12.63
C SER A 24 34.57 -9.40 -12.69
N ASN A 25 34.68 -8.14 -13.14
CA ASN A 25 33.51 -7.32 -13.47
C ASN A 25 32.93 -7.78 -14.81
N GLN A 26 32.28 -8.94 -14.84
CA GLN A 26 31.29 -9.21 -15.88
C GLN A 26 29.96 -8.61 -15.43
N VAL A 27 29.89 -7.29 -15.41
CA VAL A 27 28.61 -6.61 -15.58
C VAL A 27 28.46 -6.49 -17.07
N LEU A 28 27.68 -7.40 -17.67
CA LEU A 28 27.18 -7.24 -19.03
C LEU A 28 26.62 -5.83 -19.12
N SER A 29 27.14 -5.01 -20.03
CA SER A 29 26.53 -3.72 -20.30
C SER A 29 25.07 -3.97 -20.62
N VAL A 30 24.17 -3.44 -19.80
CA VAL A 30 22.78 -3.30 -20.21
C VAL A 30 22.81 -2.22 -21.27
N ASN A 31 22.82 -2.63 -22.54
CA ASN A 31 22.65 -1.71 -23.66
C ASN A 31 21.33 -0.96 -23.43
N THR A 32 21.39 0.36 -23.29
CA THR A 32 20.25 1.22 -22.94
C THR A 32 19.29 1.47 -24.10
N ASP A 33 19.44 0.75 -25.22
CA ASP A 33 18.61 0.92 -26.42
C ASP A 33 17.46 -0.10 -26.48
N ASP A 34 17.54 -1.16 -25.67
CA ASP A 34 16.42 -2.05 -25.39
C ASP A 34 15.89 -1.72 -23.98
N PRO A 35 14.61 -1.36 -23.84
CA PRO A 35 14.03 -1.17 -22.52
C PRO A 35 14.25 -2.46 -21.71
N PRO A 36 14.80 -2.40 -20.48
CA PRO A 36 14.92 -3.61 -19.65
C PRO A 36 13.54 -4.25 -19.60
N ALA A 37 13.42 -5.57 -19.72
CA ALA A 37 12.15 -6.29 -19.79
C ALA A 37 11.12 -5.83 -18.72
N ILE A 38 11.60 -5.27 -17.60
CA ILE A 38 10.85 -4.65 -16.51
C ILE A 38 10.07 -3.38 -16.94
N SER A 39 10.60 -2.54 -17.83
CA SER A 39 9.95 -1.29 -18.28
C SER A 39 8.78 -1.50 -19.23
N ALA A 40 8.65 -2.68 -19.86
CA ALA A 40 7.52 -3.03 -20.72
C ALA A 40 6.34 -3.66 -19.94
N MET A 41 6.62 -4.29 -18.78
CA MET A 41 5.62 -5.01 -17.97
C MET A 41 4.43 -4.14 -17.50
N PRO A 42 4.60 -2.85 -17.12
CA PRO A 42 3.48 -2.01 -16.72
C PRO A 42 2.49 -1.76 -17.85
N ASN A 43 2.95 -1.81 -19.10
CA ASN A 43 2.12 -1.59 -20.27
C ASN A 43 1.42 -2.89 -20.71
N GLU A 44 2.07 -4.03 -20.54
CA GLU A 44 1.53 -5.35 -20.84
C GLU A 44 0.41 -5.76 -19.87
N TYR A 45 0.55 -5.44 -18.58
CA TYR A 45 -0.43 -5.74 -17.53
C TYR A 45 -1.06 -4.49 -16.93
N LYS A 46 -1.38 -3.52 -17.79
CA LYS A 46 -1.91 -2.21 -17.37
C LYS A 46 -3.20 -2.37 -16.55
N ASP A 47 -4.01 -3.36 -16.87
CA ASP A 47 -5.24 -3.73 -16.17
C ASP A 47 -4.99 -4.14 -14.71
N VAL A 48 -3.88 -4.83 -14.42
CA VAL A 48 -3.51 -5.25 -13.06
C VAL A 48 -3.05 -4.07 -12.18
N PHE A 49 -2.45 -3.04 -12.78
CA PHE A 49 -1.84 -1.92 -12.05
C PHE A 49 -2.67 -0.64 -12.02
N SER A 50 -3.79 -0.57 -12.73
CA SER A 50 -4.56 0.68 -12.89
C SER A 50 -5.80 0.78 -12.02
N VAL A 51 -6.35 -0.34 -11.53
CA VAL A 51 -7.64 -0.37 -10.83
C VAL A 51 -7.53 -1.10 -9.50
N ILE A 52 -8.32 -0.67 -8.53
CA ILE A 52 -8.54 -1.43 -7.30
C ILE A 52 -9.24 -2.74 -7.68
N GLY A 53 -8.54 -3.86 -7.52
CA GLY A 53 -9.06 -5.16 -7.92
C GLY A 53 -10.25 -5.61 -7.07
N LYS A 54 -11.25 -6.23 -7.70
CA LYS A 54 -12.35 -6.94 -7.04
C LYS A 54 -12.16 -8.44 -7.20
N LEU A 55 -12.14 -9.17 -6.08
CA LEU A 55 -12.12 -10.62 -6.12
C LEU A 55 -13.48 -11.13 -6.59
N LYS A 56 -13.52 -11.74 -7.78
CA LYS A 56 -14.75 -12.28 -8.38
C LYS A 56 -15.06 -13.64 -7.79
N ASP A 57 -16.35 -13.96 -7.72
CA ASP A 57 -16.89 -15.28 -7.35
C ASP A 57 -16.48 -15.78 -5.95
N PHE A 58 -16.07 -14.87 -5.07
CA PHE A 58 -15.71 -15.18 -3.70
C PHE A 58 -16.34 -14.17 -2.73
N THR A 59 -17.17 -14.67 -1.83
CA THR A 59 -17.79 -13.88 -0.76
C THR A 59 -17.18 -14.28 0.57
N VAL A 60 -16.52 -13.34 1.23
CA VAL A 60 -15.96 -13.56 2.57
C VAL A 60 -17.11 -13.63 3.58
N LYS A 61 -17.16 -14.74 4.34
CA LYS A 61 -18.07 -14.86 5.48
C LYS A 61 -17.36 -14.41 6.76
N ILE A 62 -17.84 -13.32 7.35
CA ILE A 62 -17.37 -12.85 8.66
C ILE A 62 -18.03 -13.71 9.75
N HIS A 63 -17.22 -14.38 10.57
CA HIS A 63 -17.70 -15.20 11.67
C HIS A 63 -17.86 -14.34 12.93
N VAL A 64 -19.10 -14.14 13.36
CA VAL A 64 -19.43 -13.35 14.55
C VAL A 64 -19.81 -14.29 15.70
N ASN A 65 -19.24 -14.07 16.88
CA ASN A 65 -19.64 -14.78 18.09
C ASN A 65 -21.04 -14.31 18.53
N LYS A 66 -22.00 -15.24 18.61
CA LYS A 66 -23.39 -14.95 18.97
C LYS A 66 -23.60 -14.65 20.45
N ASP A 67 -22.65 -15.04 21.30
CA ASP A 67 -22.70 -14.77 22.74
C ASP A 67 -22.33 -13.32 23.07
N VAL A 68 -21.75 -12.60 22.10
CA VAL A 68 -21.38 -11.19 22.25
C VAL A 68 -22.54 -10.31 21.79
N PRO A 69 -23.07 -9.42 22.66
CA PRO A 69 -24.14 -8.51 22.27
C PRO A 69 -23.63 -7.52 21.21
N PRO A 70 -24.46 -7.17 20.21
CA PRO A 70 -24.09 -6.20 19.20
C PRO A 70 -23.93 -4.80 19.79
N VAL A 71 -22.99 -4.03 19.24
CA VAL A 71 -22.72 -2.65 19.67
C VAL A 71 -23.02 -1.68 18.53
N ALA A 72 -24.01 -0.81 18.76
CA ALA A 72 -24.29 0.33 17.90
C ALA A 72 -23.77 1.60 18.57
N GLN A 73 -22.66 2.13 18.06
CA GLN A 73 -22.05 3.35 18.58
C GLN A 73 -22.68 4.59 17.96
N SER A 74 -22.85 5.64 18.76
CA SER A 74 -23.34 6.92 18.27
C SER A 74 -22.32 7.58 17.33
N TYR A 75 -22.82 8.17 16.25
CA TYR A 75 -21.98 8.84 15.25
C TYR A 75 -21.46 10.20 15.78
N PRO A 76 -20.15 10.44 15.76
CA PRO A 76 -19.57 11.71 16.21
C PRO A 76 -19.86 12.83 15.21
N ARG A 77 -19.92 14.08 15.68
CA ARG A 77 -20.08 15.23 14.80
C ARG A 77 -18.81 15.45 13.96
N ILE A 78 -18.97 15.43 12.63
CA ILE A 78 -17.88 15.78 11.72
C ILE A 78 -17.72 17.30 11.62
N PRO A 79 -16.49 17.83 11.73
CA PRO A 79 -16.19 19.24 11.51
C PRO A 79 -16.72 19.74 10.16
N VAL A 80 -17.35 20.91 10.15
CA VAL A 80 -18.04 21.46 8.97
C VAL A 80 -17.12 21.56 7.76
N ILE A 81 -15.86 21.93 7.97
CA ILE A 81 -14.83 22.07 6.93
C ILE A 81 -14.58 20.75 6.19
N LEU A 82 -14.70 19.62 6.89
CA LEU A 82 -14.41 18.29 6.36
C LEU A 82 -15.62 17.61 5.72
N ARG A 83 -16.85 18.13 5.92
CA ARG A 83 -18.08 17.47 5.43
C ARG A 83 -18.10 17.32 3.91
N LYS A 84 -17.81 18.39 3.17
CA LYS A 84 -17.76 18.35 1.70
C LYS A 84 -16.70 17.36 1.18
N LYS A 85 -15.55 17.30 1.85
CA LYS A 85 -14.47 16.36 1.51
C LYS A 85 -14.89 14.91 1.81
N LEU A 86 -15.55 14.68 2.94
CA LEU A 86 -16.08 13.37 3.32
C LEU A 86 -17.14 12.89 2.34
N GLU A 87 -18.12 13.73 2.00
CA GLU A 87 -19.17 13.40 1.02
C GLU A 87 -18.58 13.01 -0.34
N ALA A 88 -17.65 13.81 -0.86
CA ALA A 88 -16.96 13.48 -2.11
C ALA A 88 -16.22 12.14 -2.04
N LYS A 89 -15.59 11.84 -0.90
CA LYS A 89 -14.87 10.58 -0.71
C LYS A 89 -15.80 9.37 -0.59
N LEU A 90 -16.95 9.51 0.07
CA LEU A 90 -17.94 8.44 0.14
C LEU A 90 -18.52 8.12 -1.24
N ILE A 91 -18.83 9.15 -2.04
CA ILE A 91 -19.31 8.97 -3.43
C ILE A 91 -18.24 8.28 -4.30
N GLU A 92 -16.96 8.60 -4.11
CA GLU A 92 -15.85 7.93 -4.79
C GLU A 92 -15.80 6.43 -4.41
N LEU A 93 -15.85 6.11 -3.12
CA LEU A 93 -15.81 4.72 -2.63
C LEU A 93 -17.02 3.89 -3.08
N GLU A 94 -18.19 4.49 -3.16
CA GLU A 94 -19.40 3.85 -3.68
C GLU A 94 -19.27 3.59 -5.19
N ARG A 95 -18.78 4.58 -5.96
CA ARG A 95 -18.50 4.42 -7.40
C ARG A 95 -17.50 3.30 -7.67
N ASP A 96 -16.48 3.17 -6.82
CA ASP A 96 -15.46 2.14 -6.92
C ASP A 96 -15.94 0.77 -6.38
N VAL A 97 -17.21 0.68 -5.96
CA VAL A 97 -17.85 -0.56 -5.46
C VAL A 97 -17.10 -1.12 -4.24
N ILE A 98 -16.54 -0.24 -3.41
CA ILE A 98 -15.86 -0.59 -2.16
C ILE A 98 -16.85 -0.61 -0.99
N ILE A 99 -17.81 0.31 -1.00
CA ILE A 99 -18.90 0.40 -0.03
C ILE A 99 -20.24 0.42 -0.74
N GLU A 100 -21.30 0.07 -0.02
CA GLU A 100 -22.69 0.11 -0.50
C GLU A 100 -23.59 0.72 0.57
N ASP A 101 -24.70 1.31 0.12
CA ASP A 101 -25.74 1.80 1.02
C ASP A 101 -26.52 0.62 1.62
N VAL A 102 -26.86 0.72 2.91
CA VAL A 102 -27.55 -0.33 3.66
C VAL A 102 -28.86 0.23 4.19
N THR A 103 -29.97 -0.25 3.62
CA THR A 103 -31.32 0.18 4.01
C THR A 103 -31.81 -0.51 5.29
N ASP A 104 -31.30 -1.71 5.56
CA ASP A 104 -31.75 -2.52 6.69
C ASP A 104 -31.03 -2.14 7.99
N PRO A 105 -31.71 -2.24 9.15
CA PRO A 105 -31.07 -1.99 10.44
C PRO A 105 -29.87 -2.91 10.67
N THR A 106 -28.69 -2.32 10.84
CA THR A 106 -27.48 -3.07 11.17
C THR A 106 -27.29 -3.13 12.69
N PRO A 107 -27.06 -4.31 13.27
CA PRO A 107 -26.86 -4.44 14.71
C PRO A 107 -25.51 -3.84 15.14
N TRP A 108 -24.52 -3.80 14.25
CA TRP A 108 -23.18 -3.27 14.51
C TRP A 108 -22.99 -1.94 13.79
N VAL A 109 -22.75 -0.87 14.56
CA VAL A 109 -22.48 0.46 14.00
C VAL A 109 -21.20 0.98 14.62
N SER A 110 -20.19 1.25 13.78
CA SER A 110 -18.94 1.88 14.16
C SER A 110 -18.86 3.30 13.61
N PRO A 111 -18.38 4.27 14.40
CA PRO A 111 -18.29 5.65 13.95
C PRO A 111 -17.16 5.82 12.93
N ILE A 112 -17.32 6.83 12.07
CA ILE A 112 -16.28 7.24 11.12
C ILE A 112 -15.41 8.34 11.73
N VAL A 113 -14.10 8.23 11.53
CA VAL A 113 -13.11 9.26 11.87
C VAL A 113 -12.47 9.76 10.59
N VAL A 114 -12.38 11.08 10.44
CA VAL A 114 -11.83 11.74 9.24
C VAL A 114 -10.55 12.48 9.60
N VAL A 115 -9.46 12.16 8.90
CA VAL A 115 -8.14 12.74 9.16
C VAL A 115 -7.53 13.24 7.85
N PRO A 116 -7.07 14.50 7.74
CA PRO A 116 -6.35 14.97 6.56
C PRO A 116 -5.07 14.16 6.29
N LYS A 117 -4.73 13.90 5.03
CA LYS A 117 -3.49 13.17 4.70
C LYS A 117 -2.27 14.07 4.96
N PRO A 118 -1.20 13.56 5.63
CA PRO A 118 -0.04 14.39 5.99
C PRO A 118 0.67 15.06 4.79
N LYS A 119 0.70 14.38 3.64
CA LYS A 119 1.36 14.86 2.41
C LYS A 119 0.43 15.60 1.44
N ASN A 120 -0.88 15.48 1.65
CA ASN A 120 -1.89 16.13 0.82
C ASN A 120 -3.06 16.57 1.71
N PRO A 121 -3.01 17.78 2.30
CA PRO A 121 -4.04 18.26 3.23
C PRO A 121 -5.43 18.41 2.59
N ASP A 122 -5.49 18.42 1.26
CA ASP A 122 -6.76 18.47 0.53
C ASP A 122 -7.49 17.14 0.44
N ASP A 123 -6.76 16.05 0.65
CA ASP A 123 -7.30 14.70 0.68
C ASP A 123 -7.43 14.19 2.13
N ILE A 124 -8.35 13.25 2.34
CA ILE A 124 -8.71 12.74 3.66
C ILE A 124 -8.57 11.22 3.74
N HIS A 125 -8.21 10.74 4.93
CA HIS A 125 -8.33 9.36 5.36
C HIS A 125 -9.64 9.18 6.12
N VAL A 126 -10.43 8.21 5.68
CA VAL A 126 -11.65 7.75 6.35
C VAL A 126 -11.28 6.49 7.12
N GLN A 127 -11.49 6.50 8.43
CA GLN A 127 -11.20 5.38 9.33
C GLN A 127 -12.47 4.94 10.05
N GLN A 128 -12.64 3.64 10.23
CA GLN A 128 -13.69 3.10 11.08
C GLN A 128 -13.15 2.91 12.50
N GLY A 129 -13.84 3.51 13.48
CA GLY A 129 -13.50 3.38 14.89
C GLY A 129 -14.01 2.08 15.50
N ILE A 130 -13.56 0.94 14.99
CA ILE A 130 -13.94 -0.38 15.50
C ILE A 130 -13.42 -0.52 16.94
N ARG A 131 -14.28 -0.91 17.87
CA ARG A 131 -13.93 -1.19 19.27
C ARG A 131 -14.22 -2.62 19.64
#